data_AF-A0A966LZI8-F1
#
_entry.id   AF-A0A966LZI8-F1
#
_cell.length_a   1.000
_cell.length_b   1.000
_cell.length_c   1.000
_cell.angle_alpha   90.00
_cell.angle_beta   90.00
_cell.angle_gamma   90.00
#
_symmetry.space_group_name_H-M   'P 1'
#
loop_
_entity.id
_entity.type
_entity.pdbx_description
1 polymer ?
#
loop_
_entity_poly.entity_id
_entity_poly.type
_entity_poly.pdbx_seq_one_letter_code
_entity_poly.pdbx_strand_id
1 'polypeptide(L)'
;MNFVSSNYGSNMDFYLRYNNFWGVSGVLAETRFYSNTGSNIQPYTSNWSFANIYINHDGYSLPSISNDMALGTTIHEMGHAFGLAHYNNNQYSIMCQTGYGRKVQRVQKTDNDAINQLY
;
A
#
# COMPACT_ATOMS: atom_id res chain seq x y z
N MET A 1 9.79 13.55 -18.98
CA MET A 1 9.32 12.38 -18.24
C MET A 1 9.00 11.31 -19.26
N ASN A 2 9.72 10.18 -19.26
CA ASN A 2 9.44 9.08 -20.17
C ASN A 2 8.42 8.15 -19.51
N PHE A 3 7.25 8.03 -20.11
CA PHE A 3 6.29 7.01 -19.74
C PHE A 3 6.76 5.69 -20.37
N VAL A 4 7.15 4.74 -19.54
CA VAL A 4 7.35 3.34 -19.97
C VAL A 4 6.00 2.63 -19.90
N SER A 5 5.57 2.08 -21.04
CA SER A 5 4.38 1.23 -21.14
C SER A 5 4.84 -0.20 -21.44
N SER A 6 4.42 -1.15 -20.62
CA SER A 6 4.59 -2.58 -20.87
C SER A 6 3.36 -3.10 -21.63
N ASN A 7 3.57 -3.97 -22.63
CA ASN A 7 2.47 -4.73 -23.28
C ASN A 7 2.00 -5.92 -22.44
N TYR A 8 2.63 -6.16 -21.31
CA TYR A 8 2.21 -7.09 -20.26
C TYR A 8 1.67 -6.26 -19.10
N GLY A 9 0.46 -6.57 -18.63
CA GLY A 9 -0.17 -5.84 -17.53
C GLY A 9 0.77 -5.65 -16.34
N SER A 10 0.67 -4.50 -15.70
CA SER A 10 1.35 -4.18 -14.43
C SER A 10 0.76 -5.02 -13.30
N ASN A 11 1.61 -5.65 -12.49
CA ASN A 11 1.16 -6.39 -11.30
C ASN A 11 0.91 -5.45 -10.09
N MET A 12 1.41 -4.21 -10.16
CA MET A 12 1.25 -3.18 -9.15
C MET A 12 1.20 -1.80 -9.82
N ASP A 13 0.12 -1.04 -9.62
CA ASP A 13 -0.07 0.31 -10.16
C ASP A 13 -0.36 1.34 -9.08
N PHE A 14 0.03 2.60 -9.32
CA PHE A 14 -0.21 3.72 -8.41
C PHE A 14 -1.18 4.72 -9.02
N TYR A 15 -2.17 5.15 -8.22
CA TYR A 15 -3.17 6.13 -8.62
C TYR A 15 -3.33 7.21 -7.56
N LEU A 16 -3.35 8.46 -8.00
CA LEU A 16 -3.73 9.59 -7.14
C LEU A 16 -5.25 9.74 -7.11
N ARG A 17 -5.78 9.94 -5.90
CA ARG A 17 -7.20 10.20 -5.63
C ARG A 17 -7.34 11.28 -4.55
N TYR A 18 -8.51 11.90 -4.48
CA TYR A 18 -8.88 12.89 -3.46
C TYR A 18 -9.77 12.22 -2.39
N ASN A 19 -9.95 12.85 -1.24
CA ASN A 19 -10.70 12.32 -0.10
C ASN A 19 -12.07 11.71 -0.47
N ASN A 20 -12.78 12.33 -1.42
CA ASN A 20 -14.10 11.87 -1.86
C ASN A 20 -14.11 10.42 -2.42
N PHE A 21 -12.97 9.92 -2.92
CA PHE A 21 -12.86 8.55 -3.41
C PHE A 21 -13.13 7.49 -2.33
N TRP A 22 -12.75 7.76 -1.08
CA TRP A 22 -12.95 6.84 0.04
C TRP A 22 -14.30 7.03 0.74
N GLY A 23 -14.95 8.18 0.58
CA GLY A 23 -16.18 8.52 1.29
C GLY A 23 -16.02 8.66 2.81
N VAL A 24 -14.80 8.54 3.33
CA VAL A 24 -14.42 8.66 4.74
C VAL A 24 -13.13 9.47 4.87
N SER A 25 -12.97 10.17 6.00
CA SER A 25 -11.74 10.92 6.30
C SER A 25 -10.70 10.04 7.00
N GLY A 26 -9.42 10.42 6.89
CA GLY A 26 -8.33 9.78 7.63
C GLY A 26 -7.59 8.65 6.91
N VAL A 27 -7.97 8.33 5.67
CA VAL A 27 -7.23 7.37 4.83
C VAL A 27 -6.07 8.09 4.15
N LEU A 28 -4.84 7.61 4.34
CA LEU A 28 -3.65 8.18 3.70
C LEU A 28 -3.37 7.51 2.34
N ALA A 29 -3.55 6.20 2.27
CA ALA A 29 -3.51 5.40 1.05
C ALA A 29 -4.28 4.09 1.28
N GLU A 30 -4.57 3.36 0.21
CA GLU A 30 -5.23 2.05 0.26
C GLU A 30 -4.77 1.17 -0.91
N THR A 31 -4.47 -0.09 -0.61
CA THR A 31 -4.22 -1.13 -1.61
C THR A 31 -5.47 -1.95 -1.89
N ARG A 32 -5.84 -2.08 -3.16
CA ARG A 32 -6.94 -2.95 -3.62
C ARG A 32 -6.43 -4.02 -4.57
N PHE A 33 -7.00 -5.20 -4.47
CA PHE A 33 -6.59 -6.40 -5.21
C PHE A 33 -7.60 -6.74 -6.29
N TYR A 34 -7.13 -7.24 -7.43
CA TYR A 34 -7.99 -7.50 -8.58
C TYR A 34 -7.69 -8.86 -9.23
N SER A 35 -8.73 -9.50 -9.73
CA SER A 35 -8.61 -10.66 -10.61
C SER A 35 -8.13 -10.25 -12.01
N ASN A 36 -7.75 -11.23 -12.84
CA ASN A 36 -7.38 -10.99 -14.24
C ASN A 36 -8.50 -10.36 -15.09
N THR A 37 -9.75 -10.38 -14.62
CA THR A 37 -10.89 -9.72 -15.28
C THR A 37 -11.16 -8.31 -14.75
N GLY A 38 -10.31 -7.80 -13.84
CA GLY A 38 -10.45 -6.48 -13.23
C GLY A 38 -11.52 -6.40 -12.13
N SER A 39 -12.02 -7.54 -11.65
CA SER A 39 -12.95 -7.57 -10.51
C SER A 39 -12.17 -7.39 -9.21
N ASN A 40 -12.64 -6.52 -8.31
CA ASN A 40 -12.03 -6.38 -6.99
C ASN A 40 -12.20 -7.68 -6.19
N ILE A 41 -11.15 -8.09 -5.49
CA ILE A 41 -11.17 -9.30 -4.68
C ILE A 41 -10.64 -9.02 -3.27
N GLN A 42 -11.06 -9.87 -2.34
CA GLN A 42 -10.50 -9.90 -0.99
C GLN A 42 -9.27 -10.82 -0.98
N PRO A 43 -8.10 -10.34 -0.53
CA PRO A 43 -6.85 -11.09 -0.62
C PRO A 43 -6.85 -12.35 0.25
N TYR A 44 -7.70 -12.42 1.28
CA TYR A 44 -7.84 -13.59 2.15
C TYR A 44 -8.79 -14.66 1.60
N THR A 45 -9.52 -14.40 0.51
CA THR A 45 -10.45 -15.37 -0.10
C THR A 45 -9.99 -15.92 -1.43
N SER A 46 -9.09 -15.23 -2.13
CA SER A 46 -8.62 -15.62 -3.46
C SER A 46 -7.29 -14.98 -3.79
N ASN A 47 -6.51 -15.65 -4.64
CA ASN A 47 -5.35 -15.08 -5.29
C ASN A 47 -5.76 -13.90 -6.20
N TRP A 48 -4.90 -12.89 -6.29
CA TRP A 48 -5.03 -11.74 -7.19
C TRP A 48 -4.06 -11.83 -8.36
N SER A 49 -4.40 -11.12 -9.43
CA SER A 49 -3.54 -10.97 -10.62
C SER A 49 -2.76 -9.67 -10.60
N PHE A 50 -3.36 -8.60 -10.07
CA PHE A 50 -2.69 -7.31 -9.90
C PHE A 50 -3.26 -6.54 -8.70
N ALA A 51 -2.50 -5.56 -8.22
CA ALA A 51 -2.89 -4.67 -7.13
C ALA A 51 -2.78 -3.20 -7.55
N ASN A 52 -3.73 -2.38 -7.08
CA ASN A 52 -3.70 -0.94 -7.27
C ASN A 52 -3.53 -0.26 -5.92
N ILE A 53 -2.56 0.64 -5.83
CA ILE A 53 -2.30 1.49 -4.68
C ILE A 53 -2.90 2.86 -4.97
N TYR A 54 -3.92 3.23 -4.20
CA TYR A 54 -4.57 4.53 -4.26
C TYR A 54 -3.97 5.44 -3.19
N ILE A 55 -3.29 6.50 -3.61
CA ILE A 55 -2.72 7.52 -2.72
C ILE A 55 -3.73 8.65 -2.55
N ASN A 56 -4.02 9.01 -1.31
CA ASN A 56 -4.87 10.16 -1.01
C ASN A 56 -4.05 11.45 -1.07
N HIS A 57 -4.24 12.21 -2.14
CA HIS A 57 -3.58 13.49 -2.35
C HIS A 57 -3.85 14.46 -1.20
N ASP A 58 -5.12 14.63 -0.82
CA ASP A 58 -5.50 15.55 0.26
C ASP A 58 -4.86 15.13 1.58
N GLY A 59 -4.81 13.81 1.85
CA GLY A 59 -4.18 13.25 3.04
C GLY A 59 -2.67 13.48 3.08
N TYR A 60 -1.97 13.25 1.97
CA TYR A 60 -0.52 13.49 1.86
C TYR A 60 -0.16 14.98 1.85
N SER A 61 -1.08 15.84 1.45
CA SER A 61 -0.90 17.30 1.45
C SER A 61 -1.20 17.96 2.81
N LEU A 62 -1.61 17.20 3.82
CA LEU A 62 -1.83 17.74 5.16
C LEU A 62 -0.49 18.19 5.79
N PRO A 63 -0.43 19.38 6.43
CA PRO A 63 0.77 19.85 7.12
C PRO A 63 1.29 18.92 8.23
N SER A 64 0.40 18.09 8.80
CA SER A 64 0.73 17.10 9.82
C SER A 64 1.39 15.83 9.27
N ILE A 65 1.44 15.66 7.95
CA ILE A 65 2.04 14.50 7.30
C ILE A 65 3.37 14.92 6.69
N SER A 66 4.46 14.33 7.20
CA SER A 66 5.78 14.55 6.63
C SER A 66 5.99 13.71 5.36
N ASN A 67 6.92 14.14 4.51
CA ASN A 67 7.34 13.35 3.34
C ASN A 67 7.80 11.94 3.72
N ASP A 68 8.42 11.78 4.89
CA ASP A 68 8.87 10.47 5.36
C ASP A 68 7.69 9.59 5.80
N MET A 69 6.65 10.15 6.41
CA MET A 69 5.40 9.43 6.71
C MET A 69 4.64 9.04 5.45
N ALA A 70 4.59 9.93 4.45
CA ALA A 70 4.00 9.64 3.14
C ALA A 70 4.78 8.50 2.45
N LEU A 71 6.10 8.56 2.45
CA LEU A 71 6.96 7.49 1.91
C LEU A 71 6.74 6.16 2.63
N GLY A 72 6.73 6.14 3.97
CA GLY A 72 6.50 4.91 4.71
C GLY A 72 5.09 4.35 4.52
N THR A 73 4.09 5.21 4.31
CA THR A 73 2.72 4.78 3.98
C THR A 73 2.70 4.16 2.58
N THR A 74 3.36 4.75 1.59
CA THR A 74 3.48 4.15 0.26
C THR A 74 4.19 2.79 0.32
N ILE A 75 5.27 2.64 1.11
CA ILE A 75 5.97 1.36 1.28
C ILE A 75 5.08 0.32 1.97
N HIS A 76 4.26 0.73 2.95
CA HIS A 76 3.28 -0.13 3.59
C HIS A 76 2.25 -0.69 2.60
N GLU A 77 1.72 0.17 1.72
CA GLU A 77 0.82 -0.26 0.64
C GLU A 77 1.50 -1.20 -0.36
N MET A 78 2.77 -0.94 -0.70
CA MET A 78 3.55 -1.87 -1.52
C MET A 78 3.69 -3.24 -0.85
N GLY A 79 3.89 -3.27 0.48
CA GLY A 79 3.90 -4.50 1.26
C GLY A 79 2.60 -5.30 1.13
N HIS A 80 1.45 -4.62 1.17
CA HIS A 80 0.15 -5.25 0.88
C HIS A 80 0.08 -5.83 -0.53
N ALA A 81 0.54 -5.09 -1.53
CA ALA A 81 0.56 -5.58 -2.91
C ALA A 81 1.50 -6.79 -3.11
N PHE A 82 2.58 -6.90 -2.31
CA PHE A 82 3.43 -8.09 -2.21
C PHE A 82 2.83 -9.24 -1.37
N GLY A 83 1.64 -9.05 -0.79
CA GLY A 83 0.91 -10.08 -0.04
C GLY A 83 1.13 -10.05 1.47
N LEU A 84 1.80 -9.04 2.02
CA LEU A 84 1.92 -8.89 3.47
C LEU A 84 0.62 -8.38 4.09
N ALA A 85 0.21 -8.95 5.21
CA ALA A 85 -0.89 -8.44 6.03
C ALA A 85 -0.40 -7.34 6.99
N HIS A 86 -1.33 -6.59 7.58
CA HIS A 86 -1.01 -5.65 8.65
C HIS A 86 -0.33 -6.37 9.82
N TYR A 87 0.66 -5.71 10.44
CA TYR A 87 1.33 -6.19 11.65
C TYR A 87 1.29 -5.14 12.77
N ASN A 88 0.08 -4.75 13.16
CA ASN A 88 -0.16 -3.65 14.10
C ASN A 88 0.40 -3.88 15.52
N ASN A 89 0.60 -5.13 15.93
CA ASN A 89 1.19 -5.47 17.23
C ASN A 89 2.71 -5.21 17.28
N ASN A 90 3.36 -4.97 16.13
CA ASN A 90 4.77 -4.63 16.04
C ASN A 90 4.95 -3.23 15.44
N GLN A 91 5.06 -2.21 16.31
CA GLN A 91 5.26 -0.81 15.87
C GLN A 91 6.55 -0.59 15.06
N TYR A 92 7.49 -1.53 15.10
CA TYR A 92 8.72 -1.47 14.32
C TYR A 92 8.60 -2.19 12.97
N SER A 93 7.45 -2.73 12.58
CA SER A 93 7.23 -3.27 11.23
C SER A 93 6.74 -2.15 10.29
N ILE A 94 7.16 -2.17 9.02
CA ILE A 94 6.58 -1.26 8.01
C ILE A 94 5.10 -1.56 7.77
N MET A 95 4.66 -2.80 8.02
CA MET A 95 3.27 -3.26 7.95
C MET A 95 2.43 -2.88 9.16
N CYS A 96 2.99 -2.20 10.16
CA CYS A 96 2.18 -1.53 11.17
C CYS A 96 1.53 -0.28 10.57
N GLN A 97 0.25 -0.06 10.82
CA GLN A 97 -0.45 1.13 10.33
C GLN A 97 0.00 2.38 11.09
N THR A 98 0.01 3.54 10.42
CA THR A 98 0.31 4.83 11.05
C THR A 98 -0.59 5.10 12.26
N GLY A 99 -1.89 4.78 12.16
CA GLY A 99 -2.85 4.91 13.26
C GLY A 99 -2.58 4.04 14.48
N TYR A 100 -1.74 2.99 14.36
CA TYR A 100 -1.33 2.10 15.45
C TYR A 100 0.06 2.48 16.03
N GLY A 101 0.61 3.62 15.61
CA GLY A 101 1.85 4.16 16.14
C GLY A 101 3.11 3.56 15.51
N ARG A 102 3.06 3.24 14.20
CA ARG A 102 4.25 2.82 13.44
C ARG A 102 5.42 3.79 13.67
N LYS A 103 6.58 3.24 14.08
CA LYS A 103 7.82 3.98 14.39
C LYS A 103 8.82 4.02 13.25
N VAL A 104 8.60 3.24 12.20
CA VAL A 104 9.51 3.10 11.07
C VAL A 104 8.85 3.59 9.78
N GLN A 105 9.65 4.09 8.84
CA GLN A 105 9.16 4.48 7.50
C GLN A 105 9.90 3.74 6.38
N ARG A 106 10.65 2.69 6.71
CA ARG A 106 11.37 1.82 5.79
C ARG A 106 11.17 0.35 6.19
N VAL A 107 11.34 -0.54 5.23
CA VAL A 107 11.30 -2.01 5.44
C VAL A 107 12.25 -2.40 6.56
N GLN A 108 11.77 -3.21 7.50
CA GLN A 108 12.63 -3.83 8.52
C GLN A 108 12.91 -5.30 8.19
N LYS A 109 13.88 -5.89 8.90
CA LYS A 109 14.23 -7.31 8.74
C LYS A 109 13.02 -8.23 8.80
N THR A 110 12.10 -8.02 9.75
CA THR A 110 10.88 -8.84 9.89
C THR A 110 9.99 -8.79 8.66
N ASP A 111 9.94 -7.66 7.95
CA ASP A 111 9.11 -7.47 6.76
C ASP A 111 9.79 -8.12 5.55
N ASN A 112 11.11 -7.94 5.43
CA ASN A 112 11.93 -8.55 4.39
C ASN A 112 11.94 -10.09 4.49
N ASP A 113 12.09 -10.62 5.71
CA ASP A 113 12.05 -12.07 5.96
C ASP A 113 10.68 -12.65 5.56
N ALA A 114 9.59 -11.91 5.80
CA ALA A 114 8.25 -12.34 5.40
C ALA A 114 8.09 -12.38 3.87
N ILE A 115 8.62 -11.39 3.14
CA ILE A 115 8.63 -11.41 1.67
C ILE A 115 9.44 -12.60 1.13
N ASN A 116 10.62 -12.86 1.69
CA ASN A 116 11.47 -14.00 1.31
C ASN A 116 10.85 -15.39 1.65
N GLN A 117 9.82 -15.44 2.49
CA GLN A 117 9.06 -16.67 2.72
C GLN A 117 7.95 -16.86 1.68
N LEU A 118 7.49 -15.78 1.04
CA LEU A 118 6.46 -15.82 0.01
C LEU A 118 7.04 -16.09 -1.39
N TYR A 119 8.30 -15.73 -1.63
CA TYR A 119 9.00 -15.79 -2.93
C TYR A 119 10.42 -16.31 -2.79
#